data_AF-A0A6H9JZB6-F1
#
_entry.id   AF-A0A6H9JZB6-F1
#
_cell.length_a   1.000
_cell.length_b   1.000
_cell.length_c   1.000
_cell.angle_alpha   90.00
_cell.angle_beta   90.00
_cell.angle_gamma   90.00
#
_symmetry.space_group_name_H-M   'P 1'
#
loop_
_entity.id
_entity.type
_entity.pdbx_description
1 polymer ?
#
loop_
_entity_poly.entity_id
_entity_poly.type
_entity_poly.pdbx_seq_one_letter_code
_entity_poly.pdbx_strand_id
1 'polypeptide(L)' 'MEEKAEKQKNAKINNVLGLFVLFFGIVILIAVFFTDTTIGKQTNIVAGLILSGIGAGMVLKARHVLNQN' A
#
# COMPACT_ATOMS: atom_id res chain seq x y z
N MET A 1 -28.35 -11.03 0.41
CA MET A 1 -28.09 -9.60 0.13
C MET A 1 -27.02 -9.01 1.06
N GLU A 2 -26.95 -9.46 2.32
CA GLU A 2 -25.94 -9.02 3.31
C GLU A 2 -24.48 -9.33 2.91
N GLU A 3 -24.22 -10.52 2.36
CA GLU A 3 -22.85 -10.95 1.99
C GLU A 3 -22.17 -10.02 0.96
N LYS A 4 -22.93 -9.50 -0.01
CA LYS A 4 -22.39 -8.56 -1.01
C LYS A 4 -22.04 -7.21 -0.37
N ALA A 5 -22.89 -6.72 0.54
CA ALA A 5 -22.66 -5.46 1.25
C ALA A 5 -21.42 -5.55 2.15
N GLU A 6 -21.20 -6.68 2.82
CA GLU A 6 -20.00 -6.90 3.63
C GLU A 6 -18.73 -6.97 2.79
N LYS A 7 -18.74 -7.68 1.65
CA LYS A 7 -17.60 -7.71 0.72
C LYS A 7 -17.22 -6.31 0.25
N GLN A 8 -18.21 -5.48 -0.07
CA GLN A 8 -18.01 -4.08 -0.47
C GLN A 8 -17.43 -3.23 0.66
N LYS A 9 -17.96 -3.37 1.88
CA LYS A 9 -17.43 -2.69 3.08
C LYS A 9 -15.96 -3.04 3.31
N ASN A 10 -15.64 -4.33 3.28
CA ASN A 10 -14.27 -4.82 3.48
C ASN A 10 -13.33 -4.36 2.36
N ALA A 11 -13.80 -4.33 1.11
CA ALA A 11 -13.03 -3.81 -0.01
C ALA A 11 -12.72 -2.31 0.14
N LYS A 12 -13.68 -1.49 0.61
CA LYS A 12 -13.42 -0.07 0.91
C LYS A 12 -12.36 0.11 2.01
N ILE A 13 -12.45 -0.67 3.09
CA ILE A 13 -11.46 -0.65 4.17
C ILE A 13 -10.08 -1.04 3.64
N ASN A 14 -9.97 -2.15 2.90
CA ASN A 14 -8.71 -2.59 2.32
C ASN A 14 -8.13 -1.59 1.31
N ASN A 15 -8.97 -0.88 0.57
CA ASN A 15 -8.51 0.17 -0.33
C ASN A 15 -7.87 1.33 0.43
N VAL A 16 -8.51 1.82 1.51
CA VAL A 16 -7.98 2.91 2.33
C VAL A 16 -6.69 2.49 3.04
N LEU A 17 -6.68 1.29 3.63
CA LEU A 17 -5.48 0.72 4.26
C LEU A 17 -4.34 0.56 3.25
N GLY A 18 -4.63 0.03 2.05
CA GLY A 18 -3.64 -0.12 1.00
C GLY A 18 -3.06 1.21 0.54
N LEU A 19 -3.91 2.24 0.40
CA LEU A 19 -3.48 3.59 0.04
C LEU A 19 -2.58 4.21 1.12
N PHE A 20 -2.91 4.01 2.40
CA PHE A 20 -2.11 4.44 3.54
C PHE A 20 -0.74 3.76 3.55
N VAL A 21 -0.70 2.43 3.40
CA VAL A 21 0.56 1.67 3.35
C VAL A 21 1.41 2.11 2.15
N LEU A 22 0.79 2.30 0.99
CA LEU A 22 1.48 2.77 -0.21
C LEU A 22 2.08 4.18 -0.01
N PHE A 23 1.33 5.08 0.62
CA PHE A 23 1.80 6.42 0.95
C PHE A 23 3.06 6.36 1.82
N PHE A 24 3.06 5.55 2.89
CA PHE A 24 4.25 5.37 3.73
C PHE A 24 5.42 4.75 2.96
N GLY A 25 5.16 3.78 2.09
CA GLY A 25 6.19 3.22 1.20
C GLY A 25 6.87 4.29 0.34
N ILE A 26 6.09 5.20 -0.26
CA ILE A 26 6.60 6.32 -1.04
C ILE A 26 7.41 7.28 -0.17
N VAL A 27 6.92 7.63 1.01
CA VAL A 27 7.63 8.51 1.96
C VAL A 27 9.00 7.93 2.33
N ILE A 28 9.08 6.62 2.58
CA ILE A 28 10.36 5.95 2.88
C ILE A 28 11.30 5.95 1.67
N LEU A 29 10.77 5.77 0.45
CA LEU A 29 11.59 5.88 -0.76
C LEU A 29 12.15 7.29 -0.94
N ILE A 30 11.39 8.33 -0.59
CA ILE A 30 11.87 9.72 -0.59
C ILE A 30 12.95 9.91 0.48
N ALA A 31 12.82 9.28 1.65
CA ALA A 31 13.81 9.36 2.73
C ALA A 31 15.21 8.85 2.33
N VAL A 32 15.31 8.02 1.29
CA VAL A 32 16.59 7.56 0.73
C VAL A 32 17.49 8.73 0.33
N PHE A 33 16.93 9.82 -0.22
CA PHE A 33 17.68 11.01 -0.62
C PHE A 33 18.28 11.78 0.57
N PHE A 34 17.72 11.60 1.76
CA PHE A 34 18.14 12.26 3.00
C PHE A 34 19.00 11.36 3.90
N THR A 35 19.25 10.11 3.48
CA THR A 35 20.00 9.15 4.29
C THR A 35 21.45 9.14 3.85
N ASP A 36 22.40 9.47 4.73
CA ASP A 36 23.81 9.58 4.34
C ASP A 36 24.54 8.23 4.24
N THR A 37 24.08 7.22 4.99
CA THR A 37 24.76 5.93 5.07
C THR A 37 24.34 4.97 3.95
N THR A 38 25.30 4.26 3.37
CA THR A 38 25.03 3.24 2.33
C THR A 38 24.08 2.15 2.82
N ILE A 39 24.28 1.68 4.07
CA ILE A 39 23.42 0.66 4.68
C ILE A 39 22.00 1.21 4.89
N GLY A 40 21.87 2.42 5.44
CA GLY A 40 20.56 3.06 5.64
C GLY A 40 19.81 3.30 4.32
N LYS A 41 20.52 3.73 3.26
CA LYS A 41 19.93 3.85 1.91
C LYS A 41 19.37 2.52 1.42
N GLN A 42 20.14 1.44 1.51
CA GLN A 42 19.70 0.11 1.09
C GLN A 42 18.49 -0.38 1.91
N THR A 43 18.52 -0.19 3.23
CA THR A 43 17.38 -0.53 4.11
C THR A 43 16.13 0.25 3.72
N ASN A 44 16.24 1.57 3.51
CA ASN A 44 15.11 2.40 3.12
C ASN A 44 14.56 2.03 1.74
N ILE A 45 15.41 1.70 0.77
CA ILE A 45 14.98 1.20 -0.54
C ILE A 45 14.19 -0.10 -0.38
N VAL A 46 14.74 -1.09 0.34
CA VAL A 46 14.07 -2.39 0.52
C VAL A 46 12.75 -2.24 1.26
N ALA A 47 12.72 -1.49 2.37
CA ALA A 47 11.51 -1.24 3.14
C ALA A 47 10.45 -0.49 2.31
N GLY A 48 10.87 0.55 1.60
CA GLY A 48 10.01 1.34 0.73
C GLY A 48 9.42 0.52 -0.42
N LEU A 49 10.21 -0.36 -1.05
CA LEU A 49 9.74 -1.27 -2.09
C LEU A 49 8.75 -2.31 -1.55
N ILE A 50 9.03 -2.93 -0.41
CA ILE A 50 8.13 -3.92 0.21
C ILE A 50 6.81 -3.27 0.58
N LEU A 51 6.84 -2.13 1.29
CA LEU A 51 5.63 -1.42 1.69
C LEU A 51 4.82 -0.95 0.49
N SER A 52 5.49 -0.36 -0.51
CA SER A 52 4.82 0.08 -1.74
C SER A 52 4.20 -1.10 -2.48
N GLY A 53 4.89 -2.25 -2.57
CA GLY A 53 4.36 -3.46 -3.18
C GLY A 53 3.12 -4.01 -2.46
N ILE A 54 3.14 -4.07 -1.13
CA ILE A 54 1.99 -4.51 -0.32
C ILE A 54 0.83 -3.54 -0.49
N GLY A 55 1.07 -2.24 -0.33
CA GLY A 55 0.05 -1.20 -0.44
C GLY A 55 -0.58 -1.19 -1.84
N ALA A 56 0.22 -1.22 -2.90
CA ALA A 56 -0.26 -1.30 -4.28
C ALA A 56 -1.07 -2.58 -4.52
N GLY A 57 -0.59 -3.74 -4.05
CA GLY A 57 -1.32 -5.01 -4.16
C GLY A 57 -2.69 -4.97 -3.48
N MET A 58 -2.77 -4.39 -2.27
CA MET A 58 -4.04 -4.20 -1.55
C MET A 58 -5.00 -3.28 -2.31
N VAL A 59 -4.50 -2.14 -2.82
CA VAL A 59 -5.31 -1.17 -3.59
C VAL A 59 -5.84 -1.81 -4.87
N LEU A 60 -4.98 -2.50 -5.64
CA LEU A 60 -5.37 -3.14 -6.90
C LEU A 60 -6.44 -4.22 -6.67
N LYS A 61 -6.23 -5.08 -5.67
CA LYS A 61 -7.22 -6.12 -5.30
C LYS A 61 -8.53 -5.51 -4.83
N ALA A 62 -8.47 -4.51 -3.96
CA ALA A 62 -9.67 -3.84 -3.45
C ALA A 62 -10.46 -3.14 -4.56
N ARG A 63 -9.77 -2.41 -5.45
CA ARG A 63 -10.38 -1.75 -6.60
C ARG A 63 -11.02 -2.75 -7.56
N HIS A 64 -10.39 -3.90 -7.82
CA HIS A 64 -11.00 -4.94 -8.66
C HIS A 64 -12.34 -5.42 -8.10
N VAL A 65 -12.44 -5.60 -6.78
CA VAL A 65 -13.69 -5.99 -6.09
C VAL A 65 -14.73 -4.87 -6.08
N LEU A 66 -14.31 -3.61 -5.91
CA LEU A 66 -15.20 -2.45 -5.93
C LEU A 66 -15.76 -2.16 -7.33
N ASN A 67 -15.00 -2.45 -8.39
CA ASN A 67 -15.35 -2.13 -9.78
C ASN A 67 -16.12 -3.25 -10.51
N GLN A 68 -16.35 -4.40 -9.87
CA GLN A 68 -17.15 -5.53 -10.37
C GLN A 68 -18.66 -5.42 -10.06
N ASN A 69 -19.16 -4.19 -9.81
CA ASN A 69 -20.55 -3.91 -9.49
C ASN A 69 -21.21 -3.09 -10.60
#